data_AF-A0A060XDI1-F1
#
_entry.id   AF-A0A060XDI1-F1
#
_cell.length_a   1.000
_cell.length_b   1.000
_cell.length_c   1.000
_cell.angle_alpha   90.00
_cell.angle_beta   90.00
_cell.angle_gamma   90.00
#
_symmetry.space_group_name_H-M   'P 1'
#
loop_
_entity.id
_entity.type
_entity.pdbx_description
1 polymer ?
#
loop_
_entity_poly.entity_id
_entity_poly.type
_entity_poly.pdbx_seq_one_letter_code
_entity_poly.pdbx_strand_id
1 'polypeptide(L)'
;MFGWHVHEKAILMAILPFSILAVESREDAGIFLMLTTTGHYSLFPLLFTAAELPIKVLLMLLFTLYSFTSLKKLFRGSLLNPLETTYLLGLVAVEILCEVVYPLSPWQHTMPFVPLLVTSVYCSLGVCYSFIRLYVSLLRQHGTDKHKQL
;
A
#
# COMPACT_ATOMS: atom_id res chain seq x y z
N MET A 1 11.25 7.30 -3.04
CA MET A 1 11.28 8.12 -1.81
C MET A 1 12.22 9.32 -1.97
N PHE A 2 13.47 9.12 -2.40
CA PHE A 2 14.47 10.20 -2.48
C PHE A 2 14.71 10.76 -3.90
N GLY A 3 13.64 11.05 -4.64
CA GLY A 3 13.77 11.69 -5.96
C GLY A 3 13.45 13.19 -5.88
N TRP A 4 14.17 14.00 -6.65
CA TRP A 4 13.91 15.44 -6.78
C TRP A 4 12.52 15.74 -7.36
N HIS A 5 12.07 14.93 -8.32
CA HIS A 5 10.74 15.02 -8.91
C HIS A 5 10.16 13.60 -9.05
N VAL A 6 9.32 13.21 -8.10
CA VAL A 6 8.67 11.89 -8.09
C VAL A 6 7.19 12.08 -8.33
N HIS A 7 6.68 11.48 -9.40
CA HIS A 7 5.25 11.41 -9.66
C HIS A 7 4.62 10.25 -8.89
N GLU A 8 3.33 10.38 -8.57
CA GLU A 8 2.54 9.33 -7.91
C GLU A 8 2.63 7.99 -8.67
N LYS A 9 2.60 8.03 -10.01
CA LYS A 9 2.76 6.85 -10.89
C LYS A 9 4.10 6.10 -10.76
N ALA A 10 5.12 6.71 -10.16
CA ALA A 10 6.43 6.07 -9.99
C ALA A 10 6.37 4.85 -9.05
N ILE A 11 5.35 4.74 -8.20
CA ILE A 11 5.18 3.60 -7.29
C ILE A 11 5.05 2.28 -8.04
N LEU A 12 4.51 2.28 -9.27
CA LEU A 12 4.36 1.08 -10.09
C LEU A 12 5.71 0.44 -10.45
N MET A 13 6.76 1.24 -10.61
CA MET A 13 8.11 0.73 -10.87
C MET A 13 8.68 -0.03 -9.68
N ALA A 14 8.21 0.25 -8.45
CA ALA A 14 8.59 -0.52 -7.27
C ALA A 14 7.72 -1.77 -7.10
N ILE A 15 6.41 -1.67 -7.33
CA ILE A 15 5.46 -2.78 -7.17
C ILE A 15 5.75 -3.91 -8.15
N LEU A 16 6.09 -3.59 -9.41
CA LEU A 16 6.28 -4.59 -10.47
C LEU A 16 7.40 -5.59 -10.18
N PRO A 17 8.66 -5.18 -9.94
CA PRO A 17 9.72 -6.13 -9.56
C PRO A 17 9.43 -6.80 -8.21
N PHE A 18 8.80 -6.08 -7.29
CA PHE A 18 8.50 -6.63 -5.96
C PHE A 18 7.43 -7.73 -5.98
N SER A 19 6.54 -7.72 -6.98
CA SER A 19 5.57 -8.81 -7.19
C SER A 19 6.23 -10.16 -7.47
N ILE A 20 7.42 -10.15 -8.08
CA ILE A 20 8.20 -11.38 -8.32
C ILE A 20 8.82 -11.84 -7.00
N LEU A 21 9.41 -10.91 -6.25
CA LEU A 21 10.05 -11.21 -4.96
C LEU A 21 9.06 -11.71 -3.90
N ALA A 22 7.79 -11.29 -3.99
CA ALA A 22 6.71 -11.71 -3.10
C ALA A 22 6.46 -13.23 -3.08
N VAL A 23 6.94 -13.97 -4.08
CA VAL A 23 6.77 -15.42 -4.21
C VAL A 23 7.88 -16.20 -3.49
N GLU A 24 9.01 -15.57 -3.14
CA GLU A 24 10.15 -16.27 -2.54
C GLU A 24 9.95 -16.57 -1.05
N SER A 25 9.36 -15.63 -0.31
CA SER A 25 9.22 -15.77 1.14
C SER A 25 7.88 -15.23 1.65
N ARG A 26 7.42 -15.78 2.78
CA ARG A 26 6.20 -15.31 3.46
C ARG A 26 6.35 -13.87 3.97
N GLU A 27 7.56 -13.47 4.34
CA GLU A 27 7.83 -12.12 4.84
C GLU A 27 7.69 -11.10 3.70
N ASP A 28 8.30 -11.40 2.54
CA ASP A 28 8.24 -10.55 1.35
C ASP A 28 6.81 -10.49 0.77
N ALA A 29 6.07 -11.59 0.84
CA ALA A 29 4.65 -11.65 0.49
C ALA A 29 3.79 -10.66 1.31
N GLY A 30 4.03 -10.58 2.62
CA GLY A 30 3.33 -9.65 3.50
C GLY A 30 3.69 -8.18 3.21
N ILE A 31 4.98 -7.91 2.99
CA ILE A 31 5.44 -6.56 2.60
C ILE A 31 4.85 -6.18 1.23
N PHE A 32 4.75 -7.13 0.30
CA PHE A 32 4.14 -6.92 -1.02
C PHE A 32 2.68 -6.54 -0.90
N LEU A 33 1.89 -7.25 -0.09
CA LEU A 33 0.49 -6.89 0.16
C LEU A 33 0.35 -5.47 0.71
N MET A 34 1.18 -5.09 1.68
CA MET A 34 1.15 -3.73 2.25
C MET A 34 1.54 -2.65 1.22
N LEU A 35 2.64 -2.87 0.50
CA LEU A 35 3.15 -1.93 -0.50
C LEU A 35 2.18 -1.78 -1.67
N THR A 36 1.63 -2.89 -2.17
CA THR A 36 0.75 -2.88 -3.33
C THR A 36 -0.60 -2.25 -3.02
N THR A 37 -1.22 -2.57 -1.87
CA THR A 37 -2.50 -1.95 -1.49
C THR A 37 -2.33 -0.45 -1.23
N THR A 38 -1.26 -0.05 -0.53
CA THR A 38 -0.98 1.38 -0.30
C THR A 38 -0.62 2.11 -1.58
N GLY A 39 0.14 1.48 -2.47
CA GLY A 39 0.57 2.07 -3.74
C GLY A 39 -0.57 2.23 -4.73
N HIS A 40 -1.45 1.24 -4.86
CA HIS A 40 -2.67 1.40 -5.67
C HIS A 40 -3.58 2.49 -5.10
N TYR A 41 -3.66 2.61 -3.77
CA TYR A 41 -4.46 3.65 -3.11
C TYR A 41 -3.87 5.04 -3.38
N SER A 42 -2.54 5.16 -3.44
CA SER A 42 -1.88 6.44 -3.76
C SER A 42 -2.13 6.95 -5.18
N LEU A 43 -2.64 6.09 -6.08
CA LEU A 43 -3.02 6.50 -7.44
C LEU A 43 -4.45 7.04 -7.52
N PHE A 44 -5.23 6.88 -6.46
CA PHE A 44 -6.63 7.33 -6.40
C PHE A 44 -6.81 8.83 -6.61
N PRO A 45 -5.95 9.71 -6.07
CA PRO A 45 -5.96 11.12 -6.42
C PRO A 45 -6.00 11.40 -7.92
N LEU A 46 -5.34 10.59 -8.77
CA LEU A 46 -5.32 10.80 -10.22
C LEU A 46 -6.69 10.58 -10.89
N LEU A 47 -7.60 9.85 -10.23
CA LEU A 47 -8.95 9.56 -10.68
C LEU A 47 -9.93 10.52 -9.98
N PHE A 48 -9.94 11.78 -10.41
CA PHE A 48 -10.73 12.86 -9.79
C PHE A 48 -12.24 12.81 -10.12
N THR A 49 -12.67 11.91 -11.01
CA THR A 49 -14.04 11.91 -11.54
C THR A 49 -15.00 11.21 -10.58
N ALA A 50 -16.01 11.92 -10.07
CA ALA A 50 -17.00 11.35 -9.14
C ALA A 50 -17.75 10.12 -9.70
N ALA A 51 -17.89 10.02 -11.03
CA ALA A 51 -18.50 8.87 -11.70
C ALA A 51 -17.64 7.60 -11.66
N GLU A 52 -16.35 7.70 -11.34
CA GLU A 52 -15.38 6.60 -11.32
C GLU A 52 -15.18 5.98 -9.93
N LEU A 53 -15.87 6.50 -8.91
CA LEU A 53 -15.85 5.95 -7.54
C LEU A 53 -16.17 4.44 -7.46
N PRO A 54 -17.22 3.91 -8.12
CA PRO A 54 -17.51 2.48 -8.05
C PRO A 54 -16.42 1.63 -8.74
N ILE A 55 -15.83 2.12 -9.84
CA ILE A 55 -14.79 1.35 -10.55
C ILE A 55 -13.50 1.31 -9.75
N LYS A 56 -13.13 2.43 -9.11
CA LYS A 56 -12.00 2.58 -8.20
C LYS A 56 -12.08 1.59 -7.03
N VAL A 57 -13.22 1.57 -6.34
CA VAL A 57 -13.45 0.66 -5.20
C VAL A 57 -13.47 -0.80 -5.64
N LEU A 58 -14.17 -1.12 -6.73
CA LEU A 58 -14.24 -2.48 -7.24
C LEU A 58 -12.86 -2.99 -7.66
N LEU A 59 -12.08 -2.19 -8.39
CA LEU A 59 -10.75 -2.57 -8.86
C LEU A 59 -9.81 -2.84 -7.68
N MET A 60 -9.81 -1.95 -6.68
CA MET A 60 -9.00 -2.11 -5.48
C MET A 60 -9.41 -3.32 -4.65
N LEU A 61 -10.71 -3.56 -4.50
CA LEU A 61 -11.23 -4.69 -3.75
C LEU A 61 -10.90 -6.01 -4.45
N LEU A 62 -11.16 -6.12 -5.75
CA LEU A 62 -10.83 -7.31 -6.54
C LEU A 62 -9.32 -7.60 -6.49
N PHE A 63 -8.49 -6.57 -6.70
CA PHE A 63 -7.04 -6.73 -6.64
C PHE A 63 -6.56 -7.19 -5.26
N THR A 64 -7.00 -6.51 -4.19
CA THR A 64 -6.58 -6.84 -2.82
C THR A 64 -7.05 -8.23 -2.40
N LEU A 65 -8.29 -8.61 -2.71
CA LEU A 65 -8.81 -9.96 -2.43
C LEU A 65 -8.08 -11.03 -3.24
N TYR A 66 -7.81 -10.77 -4.53
CA TYR A 66 -7.07 -11.69 -5.37
C TYR A 66 -5.64 -11.90 -4.85
N SER A 67 -4.91 -10.83 -4.57
CA SER A 67 -3.56 -10.92 -4.01
C SER A 67 -3.56 -11.62 -2.65
N PHE A 68 -4.49 -11.27 -1.75
CA PHE A 68 -4.56 -11.90 -0.43
C PHE A 68 -4.86 -13.41 -0.50
N THR A 69 -5.84 -13.81 -1.31
CA THR A 69 -6.21 -15.23 -1.47
C THR A 69 -5.11 -16.03 -2.17
N SER A 70 -4.49 -15.47 -3.21
CA SER A 70 -3.37 -16.09 -3.93
C SER A 70 -2.18 -16.33 -3.01
N LEU A 71 -1.73 -15.30 -2.29
CA LEU A 71 -0.58 -15.40 -1.39
C LEU A 71 -0.89 -16.26 -0.15
N LYS A 72 -2.13 -16.26 0.36
CA LYS A 72 -2.55 -17.18 1.44
C LYS A 72 -2.60 -18.63 1.01
N LYS A 73 -2.91 -18.90 -0.26
CA LYS A 73 -2.84 -20.24 -0.84
C LYS A 73 -1.39 -20.71 -0.99
N LEU A 74 -0.49 -19.81 -1.37
CA LEU A 74 0.94 -20.08 -1.53
C LEU A 74 1.63 -20.28 -0.18
N PHE A 75 1.42 -19.37 0.76
CA PHE A 75 2.01 -19.39 2.10
C PHE A 75 0.95 -19.77 3.13
N ARG A 76 1.01 -21.00 3.64
CA ARG A 76 0.12 -21.47 4.72
C ARG A 76 0.43 -20.70 6.02
N GLY A 77 -0.39 -19.71 6.37
CA GLY A 77 -0.27 -18.95 7.62
C GLY A 77 -0.87 -17.54 7.57
N SER A 78 -0.68 -16.75 8.63
CA SER A 78 -1.04 -15.32 8.63
C SER A 78 -0.02 -14.51 7.83
N LEU A 79 -0.40 -13.83 6.77
CA LEU A 79 0.56 -13.01 6.00
C LEU A 79 0.80 -11.64 6.62
N LEU A 80 -0.23 -11.12 7.30
CA LEU A 80 -0.21 -9.79 7.89
C LEU A 80 -0.23 -9.88 9.40
N ASN A 81 0.47 -8.95 10.02
CA ASN A 81 0.37 -8.70 11.44
C ASN A 81 -0.97 -7.99 11.76
N PRO A 82 -1.46 -8.07 13.00
CA PRO A 82 -2.66 -7.32 13.40
C PRO A 82 -2.49 -5.81 13.16
N LEU A 83 -1.30 -5.26 13.39
CA LEU A 83 -0.99 -3.85 13.11
C LEU A 83 -1.11 -3.49 11.62
N GLU A 84 -0.65 -4.39 10.74
CA GLU A 84 -0.75 -4.21 9.28
C GLU A 84 -2.20 -4.30 8.84
N THR A 85 -2.97 -5.22 9.44
CA THR A 85 -4.40 -5.35 9.18
C THR A 85 -5.16 -4.10 9.64
N THR A 86 -4.84 -3.54 10.81
CA THR A 86 -5.44 -2.28 11.27
C THR A 86 -5.07 -1.10 10.37
N TYR A 87 -3.85 -1.07 9.84
CA TYR A 87 -3.44 -0.05 8.87
C TYR A 87 -4.23 -0.17 7.55
N LEU A 88 -4.41 -1.40 7.03
CA LEU A 88 -5.21 -1.61 5.83
C LEU A 88 -6.69 -1.26 6.05
N LEU A 89 -7.23 -1.56 7.23
CA LEU A 89 -8.57 -1.12 7.62
C LEU A 89 -8.68 0.41 7.64
N GLY A 90 -7.63 1.09 8.12
CA GLY A 90 -7.56 2.56 8.13
C GLY A 90 -7.61 3.19 6.73
N LEU A 91 -7.16 2.50 5.67
CA LEU A 91 -7.33 2.99 4.29
C LEU A 91 -8.81 3.14 3.92
N VAL A 92 -9.66 2.23 4.38
CA VAL A 92 -11.11 2.32 4.17
C VAL A 92 -11.70 3.51 4.91
N ALA A 93 -11.22 3.77 6.13
CA ALA A 93 -11.65 4.94 6.90
C ALA A 93 -11.22 6.26 6.25
N VAL A 94 -10.00 6.31 5.70
CA VAL A 94 -9.49 7.47 4.94
C VAL A 94 -10.33 7.69 3.69
N GLU A 95 -10.69 6.63 2.96
CA GLU A 95 -11.57 6.72 1.79
C GLU A 95 -12.93 7.31 2.14
N ILE A 96 -13.58 6.81 3.21
CA ILE A 96 -14.87 7.34 3.66
C ILE A 96 -14.73 8.80 4.10
N LEU A 97 -13.65 9.15 4.78
CA LEU A 97 -13.40 10.52 5.21
C LEU A 97 -13.24 11.47 4.01
N CYS A 98 -12.48 11.07 3.00
CA CYS A 98 -12.20 11.86 1.82
C CYS A 98 -13.38 11.95 0.83
N GLU A 99 -14.13 10.87 0.64
CA GLU A 99 -15.19 10.79 -0.38
C GLU A 99 -16.60 11.06 0.18
N VAL A 100 -16.84 10.85 1.48
CA VAL A 100 -18.15 11.02 2.11
C VAL A 100 -18.15 12.21 3.07
N VAL A 101 -17.22 12.25 4.02
CA VAL A 101 -17.22 13.28 5.08
C VAL A 101 -16.81 14.65 4.53
N TYR A 102 -15.80 14.69 3.66
CA TYR A 102 -15.28 15.93 3.09
C TYR A 102 -16.30 16.70 2.23
N PRO A 103 -17.01 16.10 1.23
CA PRO A 103 -18.01 16.84 0.46
C PRO A 103 -19.25 17.25 1.26
N LEU A 104 -19.53 16.59 2.39
CA LEU A 104 -20.59 16.99 3.31
C LEU A 104 -20.17 18.13 4.26
N SER A 105 -18.87 18.43 4.34
CA SER A 105 -18.30 19.42 5.25
C SER A 105 -18.15 20.80 4.59
N PRO A 106 -18.37 21.91 5.30
CA PRO A 106 -18.15 23.27 4.78
C PRO A 106 -16.68 23.56 4.41
N TRP A 107 -15.75 22.69 4.79
CA TRP A 107 -14.31 22.83 4.51
C TRP A 107 -13.96 22.76 3.02
N GLN A 108 -14.88 22.31 2.16
CA GLN A 108 -14.66 22.26 0.71
C GLN A 108 -14.24 23.62 0.13
N HIS A 109 -14.74 24.73 0.68
CA HIS A 109 -14.42 26.07 0.21
C HIS A 109 -13.17 26.67 0.85
N THR A 110 -12.83 26.27 2.08
CA THR A 110 -11.70 26.85 2.82
C THR A 110 -10.41 26.08 2.59
N MET A 111 -10.48 24.75 2.46
CA MET A 111 -9.31 23.88 2.37
C MET A 111 -9.47 22.79 1.28
N PRO A 112 -9.39 23.17 -0.03
CA PRO A 112 -9.64 22.28 -1.16
C PRO A 112 -8.68 21.07 -1.26
N PHE A 113 -7.50 21.15 -0.65
CA PHE A 113 -6.42 20.16 -0.78
C PHE A 113 -6.32 19.16 0.38
N VAL A 114 -7.24 19.20 1.35
CA VAL A 114 -7.18 18.31 2.53
C VAL A 114 -7.26 16.82 2.16
N PRO A 115 -8.19 16.37 1.30
CA PRO A 115 -8.27 14.95 0.94
C PRO A 115 -6.98 14.44 0.27
N LEU A 116 -6.39 15.30 -0.56
CA LEU A 116 -5.11 15.04 -1.23
C LEU A 116 -3.97 14.90 -0.20
N LEU A 117 -3.90 15.83 0.76
CA LEU A 117 -2.90 15.81 1.82
C LEU A 117 -3.02 14.56 2.70
N VAL A 118 -4.22 14.26 3.19
CA VAL A 118 -4.47 13.11 4.08
C VAL A 118 -4.10 11.81 3.37
N THR A 119 -4.55 11.64 2.12
CA THR A 119 -4.23 10.46 1.31
C THR A 119 -2.72 10.33 1.10
N SER A 120 -2.04 11.43 0.77
CA SER A 120 -0.59 11.44 0.55
C SER A 120 0.20 11.07 1.81
N VAL A 121 -0.11 11.69 2.95
CA VAL A 121 0.56 11.42 4.23
C VAL A 121 0.32 9.96 4.65
N TYR A 122 -0.92 9.48 4.58
CA TYR A 122 -1.25 8.11 4.95
C TYR A 122 -0.52 7.09 4.06
N CYS A 123 -0.54 7.29 2.74
CA CYS A 123 0.18 6.42 1.81
C CYS A 123 1.70 6.45 2.02
N SER A 124 2.26 7.63 2.30
CA SER A 124 3.69 7.77 2.57
C SER A 124 4.11 6.94 3.77
N LEU A 125 3.31 6.91 4.84
CA LEU A 125 3.57 6.07 6.01
C LEU A 125 3.62 4.57 5.66
N GLY A 126 2.67 4.07 4.86
CA GLY A 126 2.68 2.67 4.42
C GLY A 126 3.86 2.33 3.52
N VAL A 127 4.25 3.23 2.60
CA VAL A 127 5.42 3.03 1.73
C VAL A 127 6.71 3.06 2.56
N CYS A 128 6.85 4.02 3.49
CA CYS A 128 7.97 4.08 4.44
C CYS A 128 8.08 2.78 5.25
N TYR A 129 6.97 2.32 5.81
CA TYR A 129 6.92 1.09 6.59
C TYR A 129 7.38 -0.12 5.76
N SER A 130 6.81 -0.29 4.56
CA SER A 130 7.19 -1.39 3.66
C SER A 130 8.67 -1.32 3.25
N PHE A 131 9.19 -0.12 2.98
CA PHE A 131 10.60 0.08 2.64
C PHE A 131 11.54 -0.31 3.78
N ILE A 132 11.27 0.17 5.00
CA ILE A 132 12.07 -0.17 6.19
C ILE A 132 12.01 -1.68 6.44
N ARG A 133 10.81 -2.28 6.37
CA ARG A 133 10.62 -3.71 6.63
C ARG A 133 11.34 -4.57 5.59
N LEU A 134 11.30 -4.19 4.31
CA LEU A 134 12.07 -4.84 3.24
C LEU A 134 13.58 -4.76 3.51
N TYR A 135 14.07 -3.57 3.86
CA TYR A 135 15.50 -3.38 4.14
C TYR A 135 15.98 -4.23 5.32
N VAL A 136 15.18 -4.32 6.40
CA VAL A 136 15.46 -5.18 7.56
C VAL A 136 15.43 -6.67 7.17
N SER A 137 14.46 -7.09 6.35
CA SER A 137 14.37 -8.47 5.82
C SER A 137 15.66 -8.85 5.07
N LEU A 138 16.10 -8.00 4.14
CA LEU A 138 17.33 -8.20 3.36
C LEU A 138 18.58 -8.28 4.23
N LEU A 139 18.72 -7.41 5.24
CA LEU A 139 19.85 -7.45 6.17
C LEU A 139 19.87 -8.75 7.00
N ARG A 140 18.71 -9.24 7.43
CA ARG A 140 18.59 -10.50 8.19
C ARG A 140 18.95 -11.71 7.34
N GLN A 141 18.53 -11.73 6.07
CA GLN A 141 18.89 -12.79 5.12
C GLN A 141 20.41 -12.85 4.91
N HIS A 142 21.06 -11.69 4.70
CA HIS A 142 22.51 -11.63 4.50
C HIS A 142 23.32 -12.12 5.72
N GLY A 143 22.86 -11.84 6.94
CA GLY A 143 23.48 -12.36 8.17
C GLY A 143 23.36 -13.88 8.30
N THR A 144 22.26 -14.45 7.80
CA THR A 144 22.00 -15.91 7.86
C THR A 144 22.86 -16.68 6.86
N ASP A 145 23.05 -16.14 5.65
CA ASP A 145 23.90 -16.79 4.63
C ASP A 145 25.38 -16.82 5.03
N LYS A 146 25.89 -15.77 5.69
CA LYS A 146 27.26 -15.77 6.22
C LYS A 146 27.49 -16.87 7.27
N HIS A 147 26.47 -17.19 8.07
CA HIS A 147 26.59 -18.19 9.13
C HIS A 147 26.44 -19.64 8.64
N LYS A 148 25.92 -19.85 7.42
CA LYS A 148 25.87 -21.18 6.75
C LYS A 148 27.15 -21.51 5.97
N GLN A 149 28.00 -20.52 5.70
CA GLN A 149 29.24 -20.64 4.94
C GLN A 149 30.49 -20.81 5.83
N LEU A 150 30.32 -20.76 7.15
CA LEU A 150 31.32 -21.04 8.19
C LEU A 150 31.00 -22.38 8.86
#